data_AF-A0A5U6DBN0-F1
#
_entry.id   AF-A0A5U6DBN0-F1
#
_cell.length_a   1.000
_cell.length_b   1.000
_cell.length_c   1.000
_cell.angle_alpha   90.00
_cell.angle_beta   90.00
_cell.angle_gamma   90.00
#
_symmetry.space_group_name_H-M   'P 1'
#
loop_
_entity.id
_entity.type
_entity.pdbx_description
1 polymer ?
#
loop_
_entity_poly.entity_id
_entity_poly.type
_entity_poly.pdbx_seq_one_letter_code
_entity_poly.pdbx_strand_id
1 'polypeptide(L)' 'MLTKEPSFASLLIKQSPAMHYGHGWIMGKDGKRWHPCCSQDELLADLSTTKQGKSWLLKALRRLFH' A
#
# COMPACT_ATOMS: atom_id res chain seq x y z
N MET A 1 23.66 39.80 -5.43
CA MET A 1 24.27 38.46 -5.52
C MET A 1 23.18 37.48 -5.92
N LEU A 2 23.32 36.81 -7.07
CA LEU A 2 22.42 35.73 -7.44
C LEU A 2 22.66 34.59 -6.42
N THR A 3 21.71 34.32 -5.55
CA THR A 3 21.76 33.17 -4.64
C THR A 3 21.70 31.91 -5.50
N LYS A 4 22.87 31.33 -5.79
CA LYS A 4 23.04 30.10 -6.59
C LYS A 4 22.59 28.85 -5.83
N GLU A 5 21.64 28.98 -4.92
CA GLU A 5 21.11 27.82 -4.22
C GLU A 5 20.11 27.14 -5.15
N PRO A 6 20.29 25.83 -5.41
CA PRO A 6 19.33 25.10 -6.22
C PRO A 6 17.96 25.16 -5.53
N SER A 7 16.92 25.46 -6.31
CA SER A 7 15.53 25.37 -5.82
C SER A 7 15.31 24.01 -5.16
N PHE A 8 14.57 23.99 -4.05
CA PHE A 8 14.17 22.73 -3.40
C PHE A 8 13.43 21.80 -4.37
N ALA A 9 12.74 22.36 -5.36
CA ALA A 9 12.10 21.60 -6.43
C ALA A 9 13.09 20.74 -7.25
N SER A 10 14.36 21.14 -7.35
CA SER A 10 15.41 20.37 -8.01
C SER A 10 15.82 19.12 -7.22
N LEU A 11 15.55 19.08 -5.92
CA LEU A 11 15.75 17.90 -5.06
C LEU A 11 14.56 16.94 -5.11
N LEU A 12 13.41 17.40 -5.60
CA LEU A 12 12.26 16.53 -5.80
C LEU A 12 12.57 15.61 -6.98
N ILE A 13 12.84 14.34 -6.68
CA ILE A 13 12.77 13.29 -7.69
C ILE A 13 11.39 13.41 -8.32
N LYS A 14 11.32 13.48 -9.66
CA LYS A 14 10.06 13.50 -10.40
C LYS A 14 9.34 12.16 -10.17
N GLN A 15 8.68 12.05 -9.01
CA GLN A 15 7.65 11.09 -8.67
C GLN A 15 6.40 11.52 -9.43
N SER A 16 6.51 11.68 -10.76
CA SER A 16 5.32 11.80 -11.58
C SER A 16 4.45 10.62 -11.19
N PRO A 17 3.20 10.85 -10.77
CA PRO A 17 2.32 9.77 -10.39
C PRO A 17 2.37 8.73 -11.50
N ALA A 18 2.45 7.45 -11.13
CA ALA A 18 2.30 6.36 -12.08
C ALA A 18 1.16 6.68 -13.06
N MET A 19 1.30 6.27 -14.33
CA MET A 19 0.37 6.52 -15.43
C MET A 19 -1.04 6.77 -14.92
N HIS A 20 -1.52 8.01 -15.00
CA HIS A 20 -2.80 8.36 -14.39
C HIS A 20 -3.91 7.58 -15.11
N TYR A 21 -4.41 6.52 -14.50
CA TYR A 21 -5.41 5.65 -15.11
C TYR A 21 -6.80 6.29 -15.18
N GLY A 22 -6.93 7.54 -14.73
CA GLY A 22 -8.19 8.27 -14.66
C GLY A 22 -9.11 7.71 -13.57
N HIS A 23 -10.12 8.49 -13.17
CA HIS A 23 -11.27 8.01 -12.39
C HIS A 23 -10.94 7.15 -11.14
N GLY A 24 -9.81 7.37 -10.46
CA GLY A 24 -9.46 6.63 -9.23
C GLY A 24 -8.89 5.22 -9.45
N TRP A 25 -8.54 4.84 -10.67
CA TRP A 25 -7.89 3.56 -10.96
C TRP A 25 -6.42 3.55 -10.52
N ILE A 26 -6.00 2.43 -9.91
CA ILE A 26 -4.65 2.20 -9.39
C ILE A 26 -4.06 0.96 -10.08
N MET A 27 -2.77 0.97 -10.41
CA MET A 27 -2.10 -0.23 -10.93
C MET A 27 -1.65 -1.14 -9.81
N GLY A 28 -2.13 -2.38 -9.82
CA GLY A 28 -1.62 -3.46 -9.01
C GLY A 28 -0.20 -3.86 -9.41
N LYS A 29 0.50 -4.54 -8.50
CA LYS A 29 1.87 -5.04 -8.74
C LYS A 29 1.95 -6.09 -9.85
N ASP A 30 0.83 -6.73 -10.15
CA ASP A 30 0.64 -7.70 -11.24
C ASP A 30 0.28 -7.04 -12.58
N GLY A 31 0.22 -5.71 -12.63
CA GLY A 31 -0.20 -4.96 -13.82
C GLY A 31 -1.71 -4.94 -14.03
N LYS A 32 -2.53 -5.47 -13.10
CA LYS A 32 -3.99 -5.37 -13.16
C LYS A 32 -4.49 -4.08 -12.54
N ARG A 33 -5.52 -3.50 -13.15
CA ARG A 33 -6.13 -2.27 -12.64
C ARG A 33 -7.03 -2.59 -11.46
N TRP A 34 -6.91 -1.81 -10.40
CA TRP A 34 -7.71 -1.91 -9.18
C TRP A 34 -8.48 -0.60 -8.98
N HIS A 35 -9.75 -0.70 -8.59
CA HIS A 35 -10.57 0.47 -8.27
C HIS A 35 -11.30 0.25 -6.94
N PRO A 36 -11.12 1.11 -5.92
CA PRO A 36 -11.65 0.88 -4.57
C PRO A 36 -13.16 0.60 -4.51
N CYS A 37 -13.94 1.24 -5.37
CA CYS A 37 -15.40 1.07 -5.41
C CYS A 37 -15.83 -0.19 -6.16
N CYS A 38 -15.04 -0.67 -7.13
CA CYS A 38 -15.41 -1.81 -7.98
C CYS A 38 -14.76 -3.13 -7.54
N SER A 39 -13.67 -3.06 -6.79
CA SER A 39 -12.85 -4.20 -6.35
C SER A 39 -12.87 -4.35 -4.81
N GLN A 40 -13.96 -3.90 -4.16
CA GLN A 40 -14.09 -3.95 -2.70
C GLN A 40 -14.14 -5.39 -2.19
N ASP A 41 -14.84 -6.30 -2.88
CA ASP A 41 -14.94 -7.70 -2.48
C ASP A 41 -13.59 -8.42 -2.50
N GLU A 42 -12.74 -8.10 -3.49
CA GLU A 42 -11.37 -8.60 -3.58
C GLU A 42 -10.50 -8.10 -2.41
N LEU A 43 -10.64 -6.81 -2.06
CA LEU A 43 -9.99 -6.23 -0.88
C LEU A 43 -10.45 -6.90 0.43
N LEU A 44 -11.76 -7.13 0.58
CA LEU A 44 -12.34 -7.78 1.75
C LEU A 44 -11.90 -9.25 1.87
N ALA A 45 -11.79 -9.96 0.73
CA ALA A 45 -11.25 -11.31 0.68
C ALA A 45 -9.78 -11.34 1.12
N ASP A 46 -8.95 -10.43 0.63
CA ASP A 46 -7.53 -10.36 1.01
C ASP A 46 -7.36 -10.00 2.51
N LEU A 47 -8.13 -9.04 3.02
CA LEU A 47 -8.12 -8.64 4.44
C LEU A 47 -8.68 -9.72 5.39
N SER A 48 -9.61 -10.54 4.94
CA SER A 48 -10.20 -11.62 5.75
C SER A 48 -9.31 -12.86 5.75
N THR A 49 -8.67 -13.19 4.62
CA THR A 49 -7.75 -14.33 4.51
C THR A 49 -6.41 -14.08 5.18
N THR A 50 -5.94 -12.83 5.27
CA THR A 50 -4.71 -12.47 6.01
C THR A 50 -4.83 -12.60 7.53
N LYS A 51 -6.01 -12.93 8.07
CA LYS A 51 -6.21 -13.13 9.52
C LYS A 51 -6.10 -14.60 9.96
N GLN A 52 -4.96 -15.22 9.72
CA GLN A 52 -4.39 -16.07 10.77
C GLN A 52 -3.36 -15.25 11.53
N GLY A 53 -3.87 -14.46 12.48
CA GLY A 53 -3.06 -13.76 13.45
C GLY A 53 -2.09 -14.74 14.11
N LYS A 54 -0.81 -14.61 13.74
CA LYS A 54 0.38 -15.11 14.43
C LYS A 54 0.08 -16.35 15.29
N SER A 55 0.07 -17.54 14.67
CA SER A 55 -0.15 -18.80 15.41
C SER A 55 0.82 -18.97 16.61
N TRP A 56 1.98 -18.31 16.54
CA TRP A 56 2.94 -18.21 17.64
C TRP A 56 2.40 -17.48 18.88
N LEU A 57 1.58 -16.43 18.71
CA LEU A 57 0.99 -15.67 19.80
C LEU A 57 -0.04 -16.54 20.55
N LEU A 58 -0.86 -17.27 19.81
CA LEU A 58 -1.79 -18.25 20.37
C LEU A 58 -1.05 -19.39 21.10
N LYS A 59 0.08 -19.86 20.57
CA LYS A 59 0.93 -20.86 21.24
C LYS A 59 1.56 -20.31 22.53
N ALA A 60 1.99 -19.05 22.53
CA ALA A 60 2.56 -18.41 23.71
C ALA A 60 1.54 -18.24 24.83
N LEU A 61 0.33 -17.77 24.51
CA LEU A 61 -0.75 -17.62 25.50
C LEU A 61 -1.15 -18.97 26.11
N ARG A 62 -1.27 -20.05 25.33
CA ARG A 62 -1.57 -21.38 25.88
C ARG A 62 -0.54 -21.90 26.87
N ARG A 63 0.74 -21.51 26.74
CA ARG A 63 1.81 -21.91 27.66
C ARG A 63 1.86 -21.08 28.94
N LEU A 64 1.22 -19.91 28.95
CA LEU A 64 1.18 -19.01 30.11
C LEU A 64 0.01 -19.34 31.04
N PHE A 65 -1.07 -19.88 30.50
CA PHE A 65 -2.30 -20.20 31.23
C PHE A 65 -2.48 -21.70 31.51
N HIS A 66 -1.46 -22.52 31.28
CA HIS A 66 -1.43 -23.94 31.61
C HIS A 66 -0.17 -24.28 32.38
#